data_AF-A0A1M6DB61-F1
#
_entry.id   AF-A0A1M6DB61-F1
#
_cell.length_a   1.000
_cell.length_b   1.000
_cell.length_c   1.000
_cell.angle_alpha   90.00
_cell.angle_beta   90.00
_cell.angle_gamma   90.00
#
_symmetry.space_group_name_H-M   'P 1'
#
loop_
_entity.id
_entity.type
_entity.pdbx_description
1 polymer ?
#
loop_
_entity_poly.entity_id
_entity_poly.type
_entity_poly.pdbx_seq_one_letter_code
_entity_poly.pdbx_strand_id
1 'polypeptide(L)'
;MKPVLSLVAGLLALCTILTGPVVADDDVCEALFVHSASDMSFDGTTLVMANASPMVTFFCDRPVRLAGHLTIPSFLDEVSTSDDPFSNNPPNAVISIVSGDSAPQDIVVTINARPTVDGTTLTYSDLTILDGPASSVSGSGTVFIDHFGRPMSPGSVAGVHRRNDRREVRECNRHDDPGRDRYCTCGAGLVCN
;
A
#
# COMPACT_ATOMS: atom_id res chain seq x y z
N MET A 1 29.08 -21.46 77.79
CA MET A 1 28.82 -20.02 78.03
C MET A 1 29.72 -19.19 77.14
N LYS A 2 29.12 -18.59 76.10
CA LYS A 2 29.42 -17.34 75.35
C LYS A 2 28.93 -17.52 73.90
N PRO A 3 28.34 -16.48 73.29
CA PRO A 3 27.10 -16.62 72.52
C PRO A 3 27.25 -16.15 71.06
N VAL A 4 26.12 -16.09 70.35
CA VAL A 4 25.89 -15.25 69.13
C VAL A 4 26.38 -15.97 67.85
N LEU A 5 25.65 -16.10 66.74
CA LEU A 5 24.70 -15.21 66.08
C LEU A 5 23.85 -16.04 65.09
N SER A 6 22.53 -15.85 65.08
CA SER A 6 21.65 -16.28 63.98
C SER A 6 21.90 -15.40 62.76
N LEU A 7 21.93 -16.00 61.56
CA LEU A 7 21.69 -15.24 60.33
C LEU A 7 20.81 -16.07 59.39
N VAL A 8 19.53 -15.71 59.38
CA VAL A 8 18.53 -16.16 58.41
C VAL A 8 18.80 -15.39 57.12
N ALA A 9 19.40 -16.03 56.11
CA ALA A 9 19.54 -15.46 54.78
C ALA A 9 18.29 -15.78 53.96
N GLY A 10 17.29 -14.92 54.08
CA GLY A 10 16.10 -14.92 53.23
C GLY A 10 16.12 -13.74 52.27
N LEU A 11 15.73 -14.03 51.01
CA LEU A 11 15.17 -13.11 50.02
C LEU A 11 16.14 -12.10 49.33
N LEU A 12 16.42 -12.33 48.04
CA LEU A 12 15.82 -11.58 46.92
C LEU A 12 16.43 -12.11 45.60
N ALA A 13 15.74 -13.05 44.94
CA ALA A 13 16.05 -13.35 43.54
C ALA A 13 15.55 -12.18 42.70
N LEU A 14 16.44 -11.21 42.45
CA LEU A 14 16.21 -10.11 41.54
C LEU A 14 16.17 -10.70 40.12
N CYS A 15 14.98 -11.04 39.64
CA CYS A 15 14.73 -11.37 38.25
C CYS A 15 14.96 -10.10 37.43
N THR A 16 16.20 -9.83 37.08
CA THR A 16 16.58 -8.86 36.07
C THR A 16 16.03 -9.35 34.74
N ILE A 17 14.81 -8.93 34.42
CA ILE A 17 14.27 -9.06 33.07
C ILE A 17 15.20 -8.24 32.18
N LEU A 18 15.98 -8.89 31.33
CA LEU A 18 16.64 -8.23 30.21
C LEU A 18 15.53 -7.69 29.31
N THR A 19 15.16 -6.43 29.50
CA THR A 19 14.50 -5.64 28.47
C THR A 19 15.53 -5.47 27.36
N GLY A 20 15.51 -6.37 26.38
CA GLY A 20 16.21 -6.11 25.12
C GLY A 20 15.67 -4.80 24.50
N PRO A 21 16.46 -4.06 23.72
CA PRO A 21 15.94 -2.93 22.99
C PRO A 21 14.80 -3.44 22.09
N VAL A 22 13.58 -2.96 22.35
CA VAL A 22 12.55 -2.94 21.31
C VAL A 22 13.14 -2.03 20.24
N VAL A 23 13.58 -2.63 19.12
CA VAL A 23 13.94 -1.85 17.93
C VAL A 23 12.68 -1.06 17.60
N ALA A 24 12.71 0.25 17.87
CA ALA A 24 11.70 1.15 17.36
C ALA A 24 11.75 0.98 15.84
N ASP A 25 10.64 0.53 15.27
CA ASP A 25 10.39 0.62 13.84
C ASP A 25 10.56 2.11 13.53
N ASP A 26 11.61 2.50 12.80
CA ASP A 26 11.70 3.87 12.30
C ASP A 26 10.36 4.14 11.60
N ASP A 27 9.70 5.26 11.89
CA ASP A 27 8.38 5.55 11.32
C ASP A 27 8.51 5.72 9.78
N VAL A 28 8.49 4.60 9.04
CA VAL A 28 8.71 4.58 7.58
C VAL A 28 7.41 4.96 6.87
N CYS A 29 7.50 5.98 6.02
CA CYS A 29 6.42 6.41 5.13
C CYS A 29 6.28 5.40 3.99
N GLU A 30 5.25 4.56 4.00
CA GLU A 30 4.86 3.76 2.83
C GLU A 30 4.03 4.64 1.88
N ALA A 31 4.72 5.31 0.94
CA ALA A 31 4.08 6.25 0.03
C ALA A 31 3.21 5.55 -1.01
N LEU A 32 1.98 6.02 -1.15
CA LEU A 32 1.08 5.76 -2.26
C LEU A 32 1.18 6.91 -3.25
N PHE A 33 1.08 6.62 -4.54
CA PHE A 33 1.21 7.63 -5.59
C PHE A 33 -0.08 7.76 -6.40
N VAL A 34 -0.35 8.98 -6.86
CA VAL A 34 -1.49 9.32 -7.71
C VAL A 34 -1.01 10.21 -8.84
N HIS A 35 -1.30 9.80 -10.08
CA HIS A 35 -0.91 10.56 -11.26
C HIS A 35 -2.03 10.58 -12.30
N SER A 36 -2.38 11.77 -12.77
CA SER A 36 -3.44 11.97 -13.75
C SER A 36 -2.89 12.38 -15.11
N ALA A 37 -3.67 12.08 -16.15
CA ALA A 37 -3.39 12.51 -17.52
C ALA A 37 -4.70 12.84 -18.23
N SER A 38 -4.66 13.81 -19.15
CA SER A 38 -5.85 14.18 -19.92
C SER A 38 -6.19 13.16 -21.02
N ASP A 39 -5.20 12.35 -21.42
CA ASP A 39 -5.35 11.32 -22.43
C ASP A 39 -4.58 10.07 -22.02
N MET A 40 -5.32 9.02 -21.70
CA MET A 40 -4.82 7.71 -21.30
C MET A 40 -5.35 6.68 -22.26
N SER A 41 -4.52 5.70 -22.61
CA SER A 41 -4.94 4.51 -23.32
C SER A 41 -4.34 3.28 -22.68
N PHE A 42 -5.19 2.29 -22.42
CA PHE A 42 -4.79 1.00 -21.90
C PHE A 42 -5.20 -0.08 -22.89
N ASP A 43 -4.29 -0.97 -23.26
CA ASP A 43 -4.53 -2.03 -24.26
C ASP A 43 -4.65 -3.44 -23.66
N GLY A 44 -4.62 -3.55 -22.33
CA GLY A 44 -4.61 -4.82 -21.61
C GLY A 44 -3.24 -5.18 -21.03
N THR A 45 -2.16 -4.61 -21.56
CA THR A 45 -0.77 -4.89 -21.13
C THR A 45 0.09 -3.65 -21.00
N THR A 46 -0.29 -2.57 -21.68
CA THR A 46 0.45 -1.31 -21.72
C THR A 46 -0.52 -0.17 -21.40
N LEU A 47 -0.08 0.73 -20.53
CA LEU A 47 -0.75 1.99 -20.26
C LEU A 47 0.10 3.13 -20.81
N VAL A 48 -0.47 3.92 -21.70
CA VAL A 48 0.12 5.18 -22.18
C VAL A 48 -0.66 6.34 -21.57
N MET A 49 0.05 7.24 -20.90
CA MET A 49 -0.46 8.47 -20.29
C MET A 49 0.09 9.67 -21.05
N ALA A 50 -0.61 10.12 -22.08
CA ALA A 50 -0.29 11.32 -22.85
C ALA A 50 -0.79 12.58 -22.13
N ASN A 51 -0.01 13.66 -22.21
CA ASN A 51 -0.27 14.91 -21.47
C ASN A 51 -0.46 14.64 -19.97
N ALA A 52 0.43 13.84 -19.40
CA ALA A 52 0.44 13.57 -17.97
C ALA A 52 0.68 14.86 -17.19
N SER A 53 0.04 14.99 -16.03
CA SER A 53 0.27 16.10 -15.11
C SER A 53 1.77 16.23 -14.81
N PRO A 54 2.37 17.43 -14.80
CA PRO A 54 3.77 17.59 -14.41
C PRO A 54 4.03 17.25 -12.94
N MET A 55 2.96 17.10 -12.15
CA MET A 55 2.97 16.79 -10.72
C MET A 55 2.39 15.40 -10.46
N VAL A 56 3.15 14.58 -9.75
CA VAL A 56 2.71 13.29 -9.16
C VAL A 56 2.42 13.54 -7.69
N THR A 57 1.23 13.22 -7.22
CA THR A 57 0.87 13.38 -5.80
C THR A 57 1.27 12.12 -5.06
N PHE A 58 1.82 12.26 -3.85
CA PHE A 58 2.06 11.12 -2.97
C PHE A 58 1.49 11.40 -1.58
N PHE A 59 1.13 10.35 -0.87
CA PHE A 59 0.72 10.43 0.53
C PHE A 59 0.97 9.12 1.28
N CYS A 60 1.13 9.22 2.60
CA CYS A 60 1.27 8.12 3.54
C CYS A 60 0.16 8.24 4.60
N ASP A 61 -0.41 7.12 5.02
CA ASP A 61 -1.46 7.12 6.07
C ASP A 61 -0.86 7.14 7.49
N ARG A 62 -0.37 6.01 8.00
CA ARG A 62 0.12 5.86 9.36
C ARG A 62 1.35 4.94 9.39
N PRO A 63 2.30 5.12 10.34
CA PRO A 63 2.29 6.10 11.45
C PRO A 63 2.62 7.54 11.04
N VAL A 64 3.29 7.74 9.90
CA VAL A 64 3.59 9.07 9.36
C VAL A 64 2.50 9.52 8.41
N ARG A 65 1.78 10.58 8.79
CA ARG A 65 0.85 11.30 7.92
C ARG A 65 1.61 12.35 7.13
N LEU A 66 2.07 12.00 5.93
CA LEU A 66 2.76 12.91 5.01
C LEU A 66 2.03 12.92 3.67
N ALA A 67 1.93 14.09 3.05
CA ALA A 67 1.45 14.22 1.68
C ALA A 67 2.23 15.30 0.97
N GLY A 68 2.38 15.18 -0.34
CA GLY A 68 3.10 16.15 -1.14
C GLY A 68 3.01 15.86 -2.63
N HIS A 69 3.87 16.55 -3.38
CA HIS A 69 3.97 16.39 -4.82
C HIS A 69 5.42 16.19 -5.22
N LEU A 70 5.62 15.37 -6.25
CA LEU A 70 6.88 15.14 -6.93
C LEU A 70 6.76 15.60 -8.38
N THR A 71 7.90 16.01 -8.95
CA THR A 71 8.00 16.10 -10.42
C THR A 71 8.08 14.70 -11.01
N ILE A 72 7.74 14.53 -12.30
CA ILE A 72 7.89 13.23 -12.98
C ILE A 72 9.32 12.67 -12.82
N PRO A 73 10.42 13.43 -13.06
CA PRO A 73 11.77 12.93 -12.83
C PRO A 73 12.00 12.45 -11.40
N SER A 74 11.59 13.23 -10.40
CA SER A 74 11.74 12.85 -8.99
C SER A 74 10.96 11.58 -8.64
N PHE A 75 9.77 11.40 -9.22
CA PHE A 75 9.00 10.17 -9.08
C PHE A 75 9.75 8.98 -9.71
N LEU A 76 10.28 9.13 -10.92
CA LEU A 76 11.04 8.07 -11.60
C LEU A 76 12.31 7.67 -10.82
N ASP A 77 12.98 8.63 -10.20
CA ASP A 77 14.12 8.37 -9.32
C ASP A 77 13.71 7.61 -8.05
N GLU A 78 12.60 8.00 -7.41
CA GLU A 78 12.07 7.33 -6.21
C GLU A 78 11.74 5.86 -6.49
N VAL A 79 11.06 5.57 -7.60
CA VAL A 79 10.73 4.18 -7.99
C VAL A 79 11.95 3.41 -8.53
N SER A 80 13.08 4.09 -8.74
CA SER A 80 14.32 3.50 -9.27
C SER A 80 15.45 3.27 -8.29
N THR A 81 15.31 3.76 -7.07
CA THR A 81 16.38 3.69 -6.06
C THR A 81 16.24 2.52 -5.07
N SER A 82 15.15 1.75 -5.11
CA SER A 82 14.99 0.50 -4.34
C SER A 82 15.38 -0.72 -5.19
N ASP A 83 15.78 -1.82 -4.54
CA ASP A 83 16.34 -3.10 -5.06
C ASP A 83 15.59 -3.79 -6.22
N ASP A 84 15.37 -3.06 -7.31
CA ASP A 84 14.46 -3.34 -8.41
C ASP A 84 13.07 -3.85 -7.97
N PRO A 85 12.18 -2.96 -7.48
CA PRO A 85 10.90 -3.38 -6.93
C PRO A 85 10.05 -4.13 -7.97
N PHE A 86 10.24 -3.82 -9.25
CA PHE A 86 9.53 -4.43 -10.37
C PHE A 86 9.82 -5.92 -10.58
N SER A 87 11.02 -6.40 -10.22
CA SER A 87 11.37 -7.82 -10.35
C SER A 87 11.16 -8.62 -9.07
N ASN A 88 11.31 -7.99 -7.90
CA ASN A 88 11.23 -8.68 -6.61
C ASN A 88 9.85 -8.62 -5.94
N ASN A 89 9.18 -7.47 -6.00
CA ASN A 89 7.87 -7.26 -5.39
C ASN A 89 7.12 -6.13 -6.12
N PRO A 90 6.63 -6.42 -7.35
CA PRO A 90 6.06 -5.40 -8.22
C PRO A 90 4.84 -4.76 -7.55
N PRO A 91 4.70 -3.43 -7.63
CA PRO A 91 3.56 -2.75 -7.04
C PRO A 91 2.28 -3.08 -7.82
N ASN A 92 1.16 -3.01 -7.11
CA ASN A 92 -0.14 -2.98 -7.76
C ASN A 92 -0.54 -1.54 -8.07
N ALA A 93 -1.41 -1.38 -9.03
CA ALA A 93 -2.02 -0.11 -9.36
C ALA A 93 -3.49 -0.27 -9.76
N VAL A 94 -4.25 0.81 -9.60
CA VAL A 94 -5.58 0.96 -10.16
C VAL A 94 -5.51 2.02 -11.25
N ILE A 95 -5.91 1.65 -12.45
CA ILE A 95 -6.06 2.51 -13.60
C ILE A 95 -7.53 2.88 -13.68
N SER A 96 -7.85 4.17 -13.47
CA SER A 96 -9.22 4.68 -13.58
C SER A 96 -9.31 5.58 -14.81
N ILE A 97 -10.09 5.18 -15.81
CA ILE A 97 -10.24 5.90 -17.08
C ILE A 97 -11.71 6.25 -17.32
N VAL A 98 -11.96 7.50 -17.74
CA VAL A 98 -13.26 8.04 -18.11
C VAL A 98 -13.29 8.34 -19.60
N SER A 99 -14.10 7.58 -20.35
CA SER A 99 -14.28 7.77 -21.79
C SER A 99 -15.46 8.70 -22.09
N GLY A 100 -15.19 9.99 -22.28
CA GLY A 100 -16.22 10.99 -22.56
C GLY A 100 -17.21 11.12 -21.38
N ASP A 101 -18.50 10.95 -21.65
CA ASP A 101 -19.57 11.02 -20.64
C ASP A 101 -19.89 9.65 -19.99
N SER A 102 -19.07 8.63 -20.25
CA SER A 102 -19.26 7.28 -19.69
C SER A 102 -18.88 7.23 -18.21
N ALA A 103 -19.41 6.23 -17.49
CA ALA A 103 -18.93 5.95 -16.13
C ALA A 103 -17.42 5.59 -16.15
N PRO A 104 -16.66 5.94 -15.09
CA PRO A 104 -15.28 5.51 -14.96
C PRO A 104 -15.14 3.99 -15.00
N GLN A 105 -14.08 3.51 -15.66
CA GLN A 105 -13.67 2.11 -15.65
C GLN A 105 -12.40 1.97 -14.81
N ASP A 106 -12.46 1.12 -13.80
CA ASP A 106 -11.34 0.81 -12.92
C ASP A 106 -10.76 -0.55 -13.30
N ILE A 107 -9.44 -0.59 -13.50
CA ILE A 107 -8.68 -1.80 -13.85
C ILE A 107 -7.55 -1.93 -12.84
N VAL A 108 -7.52 -3.06 -12.13
CA VAL A 108 -6.47 -3.37 -11.17
C VAL A 108 -5.37 -4.14 -11.89
N VAL A 109 -4.14 -3.66 -11.80
CA VAL A 109 -2.98 -4.26 -12.47
C VAL A 109 -1.80 -4.43 -11.51
N THR A 110 -0.88 -5.33 -11.85
CA THR A 110 0.48 -5.36 -11.33
C THR A 110 1.43 -4.74 -12.35
N ILE A 111 2.33 -3.87 -11.90
CA ILE A 111 3.32 -3.19 -12.75
C ILE A 111 4.64 -3.95 -12.69
N ASN A 112 5.00 -4.68 -13.74
CA ASN A 112 6.20 -5.53 -13.74
C ASN A 112 7.44 -4.85 -14.36
N ALA A 113 7.28 -3.68 -14.97
CA ALA A 113 8.38 -2.94 -15.58
C ALA A 113 8.38 -1.46 -15.19
N ARG A 114 9.57 -0.86 -15.28
CA ARG A 114 9.79 0.55 -15.00
C ARG A 114 9.04 1.42 -16.01
N PRO A 115 8.32 2.46 -15.57
CA PRO A 115 7.72 3.40 -16.50
C PRO A 115 8.80 4.19 -17.24
N THR A 116 8.56 4.45 -18.52
CA THR A 116 9.40 5.32 -19.35
C THR A 116 8.72 6.64 -19.61
N VAL A 117 9.49 7.71 -19.75
CA VAL A 117 8.98 9.05 -20.07
C VAL A 117 9.57 9.56 -21.38
N ASP A 118 8.70 10.12 -22.23
CA ASP A 118 9.07 10.90 -23.42
C ASP A 118 8.26 12.20 -23.44
N GLY A 119 8.93 13.32 -23.18
CA GLY A 119 8.28 14.62 -23.01
C GLY A 119 7.26 14.61 -21.85
N THR A 120 5.98 14.74 -22.19
CA THR A 120 4.84 14.68 -21.24
C THR A 120 4.12 13.34 -21.24
N THR A 121 4.65 12.34 -21.97
CA THR A 121 4.05 11.02 -22.09
C THR A 121 4.75 10.04 -21.17
N LEU A 122 4.01 9.44 -20.24
CA LEU A 122 4.50 8.29 -19.45
C LEU A 122 3.93 7.00 -20.04
N THR A 123 4.77 5.97 -20.11
CA THR A 123 4.37 4.64 -20.56
C THR A 123 4.71 3.61 -19.51
N TYR A 124 3.72 2.83 -19.07
CA TYR A 124 3.89 1.66 -18.23
C TYR A 124 3.70 0.43 -19.11
N SER A 125 4.77 -0.32 -19.35
CA SER A 125 4.75 -1.58 -20.07
C SER A 125 4.68 -2.77 -19.10
N ASP A 126 4.34 -3.95 -19.63
CA ASP A 126 4.30 -5.21 -18.88
C ASP A 126 3.38 -5.16 -17.65
N LEU A 127 2.12 -4.78 -17.89
CA LEU A 127 1.06 -4.79 -16.90
C LEU A 127 0.34 -6.13 -16.91
N THR A 128 0.11 -6.70 -15.73
CA THR A 128 -0.72 -7.89 -15.55
C THR A 128 -2.04 -7.51 -14.90
N ILE A 129 -3.15 -7.75 -15.58
CA ILE A 129 -4.50 -7.48 -15.03
C ILE A 129 -4.78 -8.45 -13.89
N LEU A 130 -5.17 -7.90 -12.75
CA LEU A 130 -5.68 -8.63 -11.59
C LEU A 130 -7.22 -8.62 -11.53
N ASP A 131 -7.84 -7.50 -11.90
CA ASP A 131 -9.29 -7.31 -11.91
C ASP A 131 -9.70 -6.19 -12.88
N GLY A 132 -10.95 -6.23 -13.36
CA GLY A 132 -11.50 -5.26 -14.30
C GLY A 132 -11.50 -5.72 -15.76
N PRO A 133 -11.99 -4.87 -16.69
CA PRO A 133 -12.11 -5.22 -18.11
C PRO A 133 -10.75 -5.36 -18.78
N ALA A 134 -10.57 -6.45 -19.54
CA ALA A 134 -9.37 -6.68 -20.36
C ALA A 134 -9.43 -6.03 -21.76
N SER A 135 -10.52 -5.33 -22.07
CA SER A 135 -10.68 -4.61 -23.33
C SER A 135 -9.89 -3.30 -23.32
N SER A 136 -9.43 -2.88 -24.50
CA SER A 136 -8.79 -1.58 -24.65
C SER A 136 -9.74 -0.45 -24.25
N VAL A 137 -9.26 0.50 -23.44
CA VAL A 137 -10.01 1.67 -23.01
C VAL A 137 -9.15 2.93 -23.17
N SER A 138 -9.77 4.05 -23.53
CA SER A 138 -9.09 5.34 -23.61
C SER A 138 -9.96 6.50 -23.14
N GLY A 139 -9.31 7.56 -22.65
CA GLY A 139 -10.00 8.72 -22.09
C GLY A 139 -9.10 9.47 -21.10
N SER A 140 -9.66 10.44 -20.38
CA SER A 140 -8.93 11.06 -19.28
C SER A 140 -8.94 10.14 -18.08
N GLY A 141 -7.91 10.21 -17.22
CA GLY A 141 -7.86 9.27 -16.12
C GLY A 141 -6.81 9.57 -15.07
N THR A 142 -6.75 8.66 -14.10
CA THR A 142 -5.81 8.70 -12.98
C THR A 142 -5.33 7.29 -12.67
N VAL A 143 -4.04 7.18 -12.37
CA VAL A 143 -3.42 5.95 -11.87
C VAL A 143 -3.13 6.12 -10.40
N PHE A 144 -3.55 5.14 -9.61
CA PHE A 144 -3.23 5.00 -8.20
C PHE A 144 -2.24 3.86 -8.06
N ILE A 145 -1.02 4.15 -7.58
CA ILE A 145 0.06 3.17 -7.46
C ILE A 145 0.29 2.90 -5.98
N ASP A 146 0.29 1.62 -5.63
CA ASP A 146 0.60 1.15 -4.27
C ASP A 146 2.09 1.41 -3.93
N HIS A 147 2.44 1.18 -2.67
CA HIS A 147 3.82 1.25 -2.21
C HIS A 147 4.72 0.27 -2.97
N PHE A 148 5.95 0.70 -3.25
CA PHE A 148 6.99 -0.14 -3.81
C PHE A 148 7.58 -0.99 -2.69
N GLY A 149 7.37 -2.31 -2.79
CA GLY A 149 7.55 -3.20 -1.66
C GLY A 149 8.99 -3.36 -1.19
N ARG A 150 9.24 -3.00 0.06
CA ARG A 150 10.29 -3.65 0.88
C ARG A 150 9.77 -5.03 1.32
N PRO A 151 10.65 -6.03 1.52
CA PRO A 151 10.23 -7.39 1.84
C PRO A 151 9.29 -7.40 3.06
N MET A 152 8.21 -8.19 2.96
CA MET A 152 7.38 -8.56 4.10
C MET A 152 8.28 -9.24 5.14
N SER A 153 8.77 -8.49 6.14
CA SER A 153 9.32 -9.11 7.34
C SER A 153 8.22 -9.96 7.97
N PRO A 154 8.38 -11.31 8.07
CA PRO A 154 7.36 -12.17 8.63
C PRO A 154 7.18 -11.83 10.11
N GLY A 155 6.22 -10.97 10.43
CA GLY A 155 5.98 -10.52 11.81
C GLY A 155 5.87 -9.01 12.00
N SER A 156 6.02 -8.18 10.96
CA SER A 156 5.69 -6.76 11.12
C SER A 156 4.20 -6.60 11.47
N VAL A 157 3.92 -5.83 12.52
CA VAL A 157 2.57 -5.53 13.02
C VAL A 157 1.73 -4.90 11.91
N ALA A 158 2.32 -4.01 11.10
CA ALA A 158 1.66 -3.43 9.93
C ALA A 158 1.31 -4.49 8.87
N GLY A 159 2.20 -5.45 8.62
CA GLY A 159 1.95 -6.58 7.71
C GLY A 159 0.92 -7.59 8.24
N VAL A 160 0.69 -7.66 9.56
CA VAL A 160 -0.40 -8.45 10.17
C VAL A 160 -1.73 -7.72 10.04
N HIS A 161 -1.77 -6.41 10.30
CA HIS A 161 -2.98 -5.60 10.11
C HIS A 161 -3.47 -5.65 8.67
N ARG A 162 -2.59 -5.44 7.68
CA ARG A 162 -2.96 -5.54 6.25
C ARG A 162 -3.51 -6.91 5.85
N ARG A 163 -3.03 -8.00 6.46
CA ARG A 163 -3.56 -9.36 6.23
C ARG A 163 -4.95 -9.54 6.83
N ASN A 164 -5.18 -8.95 8.00
CA ASN A 164 -6.49 -8.99 8.65
C ASN A 164 -7.48 -8.12 7.87
N ASP A 165 -7.11 -6.90 7.48
CA ASP A 165 -7.97 -6.00 6.69
C ASP A 165 -8.34 -6.63 5.34
N ARG A 166 -7.37 -7.23 4.63
CA ARG A 166 -7.64 -7.99 3.38
C ARG A 166 -8.56 -9.18 3.61
N ARG A 167 -8.51 -9.83 4.78
CA ARG A 167 -9.40 -10.95 5.12
C ARG A 167 -10.82 -10.45 5.41
N GLU A 168 -10.95 -9.34 6.12
CA GLU A 168 -12.23 -8.70 6.45
C GLU A 168 -12.95 -8.21 5.19
N VAL A 169 -12.27 -7.52 4.27
CA VAL A 169 -12.87 -7.08 2.99
C VAL A 169 -13.34 -8.27 2.15
N ARG A 170 -12.56 -9.36 2.11
CA ARG A 170 -12.93 -10.60 1.40
C ARG A 170 -14.09 -11.35 2.06
N GLU A 171 -14.34 -11.10 3.34
CA GLU A 171 -15.44 -11.72 4.10
C GLU A 171 -16.72 -10.89 3.96
N CYS A 172 -16.61 -9.56 3.90
CA CYS A 172 -17.67 -8.63 3.54
C CYS A 172 -18.18 -8.87 2.11
N ASN A 173 -17.28 -8.93 1.11
CA ASN A 173 -17.68 -9.23 -0.29
C ASN A 173 -18.30 -10.63 -0.46
N ARG A 174 -18.12 -11.54 0.50
CA ARG A 174 -18.76 -12.86 0.51
C ARG A 174 -20.14 -12.88 1.15
N HIS A 175 -20.49 -11.83 1.91
CA HIS A 175 -21.74 -11.71 2.66
C HIS A 175 -22.78 -10.79 2.00
N ASP A 176 -22.49 -10.17 0.85
CA ASP A 176 -23.46 -9.46 0.02
C ASP A 176 -24.37 -10.47 -0.73
N ASP A 177 -25.25 -11.12 0.02
CA ASP A 177 -26.41 -11.88 -0.45
C ASP A 177 -27.62 -10.91 -0.50
N PRO A 178 -28.34 -10.77 -1.63
CA PRO A 178 -29.39 -9.76 -1.80
C PRO A 178 -30.67 -10.20 -1.06
N GLY A 179 -30.66 -10.09 0.27
CA GLY A 179 -31.80 -10.48 1.11
C GLY A 179 -31.77 -9.94 2.54
N ARG A 180 -30.80 -9.11 2.92
CA ARG A 180 -30.73 -8.54 4.27
C ARG A 180 -30.34 -7.07 4.24
N ASP A 181 -31.32 -6.19 4.45
CA ASP A 181 -31.11 -4.80 4.84
C ASP A 181 -30.35 -4.75 6.17
N ARG A 182 -29.02 -4.66 6.12
CA ARG A 182 -28.21 -4.12 7.21
C ARG A 182 -27.01 -3.38 6.62
N TYR A 183 -27.00 -2.07 6.81
CA TYR A 183 -25.80 -1.25 6.63
C TYR A 183 -24.68 -1.82 7.51
N CYS A 184 -23.70 -2.47 6.89
CA CYS A 184 -22.46 -2.86 7.55
C CYS A 184 -21.50 -1.67 7.49
N THR A 185 -21.35 -0.92 8.58
CA THR A 185 -20.27 0.05 8.71
C THR A 185 -19.01 -0.68 9.17
N CYS A 186 -17.98 -0.71 8.33
CA CYS A 186 -16.70 -1.33 8.62
C CYS A 186 -15.83 -0.39 9.47
N GLY A 187 -15.46 -0.83 10.68
CA GLY A 187 -14.29 -0.33 11.42
C GLY A 187 -14.55 0.57 12.63
N ALA A 188 -14.55 -0.04 13.83
CA ALA A 188 -13.77 0.33 15.02
C ALA A 188 -14.48 -0.18 16.29
N GLY A 189 -14.02 -1.31 16.83
CA GLY A 189 -14.13 -1.69 18.25
C GLY A 189 -15.46 -1.49 19.00
N LEU A 190 -16.08 -2.63 19.31
CA LEU A 190 -16.91 -2.92 20.51
C LEU A 190 -18.41 -2.53 20.56
N VAL A 191 -19.19 -3.60 20.79
CA VAL A 191 -20.57 -3.76 21.27
C VAL A 191 -21.70 -3.70 20.23
N CYS A 192 -22.21 -4.89 19.88
CA CYS A 192 -23.56 -5.06 19.34
C CYS A 192 -24.59 -4.81 20.45
N ASN A 193 -25.58 -3.98 20.16
CA ASN A 193 -26.90 -4.07 20.79
C ASN A 193 -27.93 -4.25 19.68
#